data_AF-A0A8S3SQN5-F1
#
_entry.id   AF-A0A8S3SQN5-F1
#
_cell.length_a   1.000
_cell.length_b   1.000
_cell.length_c   1.000
_cell.angle_alpha   90.00
_cell.angle_beta   90.00
_cell.angle_gamma   90.00
#
_symmetry.space_group_name_H-M   'P 1'
#
loop_
_entity.id
_entity.type
_entity.pdbx_description
1 polymer ?
#
loop_
_entity_poly.entity_id
_entity_poly.type
_entity_poly.pdbx_seq_one_letter_code
_entity_poly.pdbx_strand_id
1 'polypeptide(L)'
;MENQLPQLVSDAVLVKSGAMPEGSETVKGYDFNNGVNYHQLLESYKRCGFQATNFGKAVEEINKMIDKKMEGIPEEKKEDYYDNPCNRQRSNCTIFLGFTSNMISTGVREMLRYLAEHNMVDCIVTTAGGIEEDFIKCLAPTYLGDFNKYKGGDLRDRGINRIGNLLVPNDNYCKFEDWLMPILDKMLEEQKTEVSSEKILWNEN
;
A
#
# COMPACT_ATOMS: atom_id res chain seq x y z
N MET A 1 46.31 39.96 -24.50
CA MET A 1 46.54 39.07 -23.33
C MET A 1 45.60 37.91 -23.50
N GLU A 2 46.13 36.74 -23.89
CA GLU A 2 45.34 35.52 -23.89
C GLU A 2 44.90 35.23 -22.46
N ASN A 3 43.60 35.03 -22.30
CA ASN A 3 42.98 34.68 -21.02
C ASN A 3 43.34 33.21 -20.72
N GLN A 4 44.57 32.94 -20.31
CA GLN A 4 44.98 31.60 -19.89
C GLN A 4 44.27 31.26 -18.58
N LEU A 5 43.40 30.25 -18.64
CA LEU A 5 42.72 29.71 -17.46
C LEU A 5 43.77 29.28 -16.42
N PRO A 6 43.61 29.64 -15.14
CA PRO A 6 44.54 29.20 -14.09
C PRO A 6 44.66 27.67 -14.10
N GLN A 7 45.89 27.15 -14.10
CA GLN A 7 46.16 25.71 -14.20
C GLN A 7 45.38 24.88 -13.16
N LEU A 8 45.30 25.39 -11.92
CA LEU A 8 44.53 24.77 -10.84
C LEU A 8 43.04 24.57 -11.20
N VAL A 9 42.43 25.52 -11.91
CA VAL A 9 41.03 25.44 -12.34
C VAL A 9 40.88 24.43 -13.48
N SER A 10 41.82 24.44 -14.43
CA SER A 10 41.86 23.46 -15.52
C SER A 10 41.99 22.04 -14.98
N ASP A 11 42.92 21.81 -14.05
CA ASP A 11 43.18 20.49 -13.48
C ASP A 11 42.02 19.99 -12.61
N ALA A 12 41.28 20.88 -11.95
CA ALA A 12 40.11 20.51 -11.15
C ALA A 12 38.86 20.20 -11.99
N VAL A 13 38.64 20.92 -13.10
CA VAL A 13 37.41 20.82 -13.90
C VAL A 13 37.53 19.83 -15.05
N LEU A 14 38.74 19.68 -15.63
CA LEU A 14 38.98 18.86 -16.82
C LEU A 14 39.63 17.51 -16.49
N VAL A 15 39.40 17.00 -15.29
CA VAL A 15 39.85 15.66 -14.88
C VAL A 15 39.25 14.62 -15.84
N LYS A 16 40.11 13.78 -16.41
CA LYS A 16 39.66 12.65 -17.24
C LYS A 16 39.03 11.58 -16.34
N SER A 17 37.81 11.17 -16.68
CA SER A 17 37.13 10.08 -15.97
C SER A 17 37.77 8.72 -16.26
N GLY A 18 37.72 7.81 -15.30
CA GLY A 18 37.98 6.39 -15.52
C GLY A 18 36.86 5.71 -16.31
N ALA A 19 37.02 4.41 -16.59
CA ALA A 19 35.95 3.61 -17.17
C ALA A 19 34.80 3.41 -16.17
N MET A 20 33.57 3.30 -16.68
CA MET A 20 32.41 2.94 -15.86
C MET A 20 32.50 1.48 -15.39
N PRO A 21 31.96 1.15 -14.20
CA PRO A 21 31.87 -0.24 -13.74
C PRO A 21 31.14 -1.14 -14.74
N GLU A 22 31.54 -2.41 -14.83
CA GLU A 22 30.86 -3.41 -15.64
C GLU A 22 29.39 -3.57 -15.20
N GLY A 23 28.48 -3.69 -16.16
CA GLY A 23 27.04 -3.76 -15.89
C GLY A 23 26.37 -2.42 -15.57
N SER A 24 27.09 -1.29 -15.67
CA SER A 24 26.47 0.04 -15.51
C SER A 24 25.40 0.28 -16.57
N GLU A 25 24.16 0.49 -16.11
CA GLU A 25 23.06 0.89 -16.99
C GLU A 25 23.11 2.39 -17.30
N THR A 26 22.73 2.74 -18.53
CA THR A 26 22.61 4.15 -18.93
C THR A 26 21.23 4.69 -18.62
N VAL A 27 21.19 5.97 -18.21
CA VAL A 27 19.92 6.68 -18.01
C VAL A 27 19.23 6.86 -19.35
N LYS A 28 17.98 6.40 -19.46
CA LYS A 28 17.15 6.53 -20.66
C LYS A 28 15.68 6.52 -20.30
N GLY A 29 14.99 7.63 -20.56
CA GLY A 29 13.53 7.74 -20.44
C GLY A 29 12.77 7.20 -21.65
N TYR A 30 11.45 7.18 -21.54
CA TYR A 30 10.55 6.84 -22.65
C TYR A 30 10.55 7.93 -23.73
N ASP A 31 10.62 7.52 -25.00
CA ASP A 31 10.57 8.42 -26.15
C ASP A 31 9.16 8.41 -26.76
N PHE A 32 8.44 9.52 -26.58
CA PHE A 32 7.06 9.69 -27.06
C PHE A 32 6.93 9.78 -28.59
N ASN A 33 8.03 9.87 -29.35
CA ASN A 33 7.96 9.68 -30.80
C ASN A 33 7.51 8.25 -31.17
N ASN A 34 7.58 7.30 -30.24
CA ASN A 34 7.04 5.94 -30.38
C ASN A 34 5.54 5.84 -30.05
N GLY A 35 4.86 6.96 -29.80
CA GLY A 35 3.44 7.01 -29.43
C GLY A 35 3.21 6.97 -27.92
N VAL A 36 1.95 6.70 -27.53
CA VAL A 36 1.56 6.61 -26.10
C VAL A 36 1.36 5.14 -25.74
N ASN A 37 2.38 4.53 -25.15
CA ASN A 37 2.31 3.18 -24.59
C ASN A 37 2.64 3.22 -23.09
N TYR A 38 1.61 3.08 -22.24
CA TYR A 38 1.77 3.15 -20.79
C TYR A 38 2.64 2.03 -20.20
N HIS A 39 2.61 0.84 -20.80
CA HIS A 39 3.44 -0.27 -20.34
C HIS A 39 4.92 0.05 -20.52
N GLN A 40 5.32 0.45 -21.73
CA GLN A 40 6.70 0.84 -22.02
C GLN A 40 7.13 2.12 -21.28
N LEU A 41 6.20 3.05 -21.05
CA LEU A 41 6.44 4.24 -20.24
C LEU A 41 6.83 3.85 -18.81
N LEU A 42 6.03 3.01 -18.14
CA LEU A 42 6.30 2.58 -16.77
C LEU A 42 7.51 1.64 -16.68
N GLU A 43 7.74 0.79 -17.68
CA GLU A 43 8.95 -0.04 -17.76
C GLU A 43 10.22 0.83 -17.83
N SER A 44 10.18 1.94 -18.56
CA SER A 44 11.32 2.86 -18.67
C SER A 44 11.74 3.48 -17.32
N TYR A 45 10.84 3.54 -16.33
CA TYR A 45 11.11 4.20 -15.05
C TYR A 45 12.32 3.62 -14.33
N LYS A 46 12.63 2.32 -14.47
CA LYS A 46 13.83 1.69 -13.92
C LYS A 46 15.12 2.45 -14.30
N ARG A 47 15.16 3.04 -15.50
CA ARG A 47 16.32 3.78 -16.05
C ARG A 47 16.12 5.29 -16.15
N CYS A 48 15.06 5.84 -15.56
CA CYS A 48 14.81 7.29 -15.57
C CYS A 48 15.62 8.06 -14.50
N GLY A 49 16.05 7.39 -13.43
CA GLY A 49 16.72 8.02 -12.28
C GLY A 49 15.76 8.41 -11.15
N PHE A 50 16.33 8.76 -9.99
CA PHE A 50 15.62 9.20 -8.78
C PHE A 50 14.48 8.23 -8.37
N GLN A 51 13.29 8.73 -8.01
CA GLN A 51 12.18 7.91 -7.53
C GLN A 51 11.55 7.04 -8.64
N ALA A 52 11.68 7.42 -9.91
CA ALA A 52 11.24 6.56 -11.00
C ALA A 52 12.02 5.24 -11.00
N THR A 53 13.34 5.28 -10.80
CA THR A 53 14.15 4.06 -10.68
C THR A 53 13.71 3.19 -9.50
N ASN A 54 13.36 3.80 -8.36
CA ASN A 54 12.85 3.06 -7.21
C ASN A 54 11.50 2.39 -7.50
N PHE A 55 10.60 3.07 -8.24
CA PHE A 55 9.35 2.47 -8.69
C PHE A 55 9.58 1.25 -9.58
N GLY A 56 10.46 1.35 -10.58
CA GLY A 56 10.79 0.22 -11.46
C GLY A 56 11.37 -0.98 -10.68
N LYS A 57 12.27 -0.72 -9.73
CA LYS A 57 12.81 -1.76 -8.84
C LYS A 57 11.74 -2.40 -7.95
N ALA A 58 10.78 -1.61 -7.46
CA ALA A 58 9.67 -2.13 -6.66
C ALA A 58 8.76 -3.07 -7.47
N VAL A 59 8.48 -2.73 -8.73
CA VAL A 59 7.72 -3.60 -9.65
C VAL A 59 8.44 -4.94 -9.85
N GLU A 60 9.75 -4.92 -10.11
CA GLU A 60 10.54 -6.16 -10.25
C GLU A 60 10.49 -7.01 -8.99
N GLU A 61 10.62 -6.40 -7.82
CA GLU A 61 10.63 -7.14 -6.56
C GLU A 61 9.26 -7.74 -6.23
N ILE A 62 8.17 -7.02 -6.46
CA ILE A 62 6.80 -7.54 -6.27
C ILE A 62 6.54 -8.71 -7.24
N ASN A 63 6.97 -8.61 -8.50
CA ASN A 63 6.81 -9.72 -9.45
C ASN A 63 7.59 -10.96 -9.01
N LYS A 64 8.82 -10.82 -8.48
CA LYS A 64 9.54 -11.96 -7.89
C LYS A 64 8.78 -12.60 -6.73
N MET A 65 8.14 -11.81 -5.87
CA MET A 65 7.31 -12.34 -4.77
C MET A 65 6.12 -13.14 -5.32
N ILE A 66 5.44 -12.61 -6.34
CA ILE A 66 4.31 -13.27 -7.00
C ILE A 66 4.76 -14.57 -7.66
N ASP A 67 5.81 -14.53 -8.47
CA ASP A 67 6.38 -15.71 -9.13
C ASP A 67 6.75 -16.77 -8.09
N LYS A 68 7.43 -16.36 -7.01
CA LYS A 68 7.80 -17.26 -5.92
C LYS A 68 6.59 -17.84 -5.20
N LYS A 69 5.50 -17.08 -5.06
CA LYS A 69 4.24 -17.56 -4.46
C LYS A 69 3.56 -18.62 -5.33
N MET A 70 3.60 -18.44 -6.66
CA MET A 70 2.97 -19.34 -7.64
C MET A 70 3.76 -20.64 -7.86
N GLU A 71 5.05 -20.64 -7.57
CA GLU A 71 5.84 -21.86 -7.49
C GLU A 71 5.32 -22.81 -6.40
N GLY A 72 5.37 -24.12 -6.66
CA GLY A 72 5.10 -25.13 -5.63
C GLY A 72 6.09 -25.03 -4.47
N ILE A 73 5.62 -25.36 -3.26
CA ILE A 73 6.50 -25.45 -2.08
C ILE A 73 7.49 -26.60 -2.30
N PRO A 74 8.80 -26.35 -2.27
CA PRO A 74 9.81 -27.40 -2.33
C PRO A 74 9.61 -28.42 -1.22
N GLU A 75 9.88 -29.70 -1.50
CA GLU A 75 9.58 -30.80 -0.56
C GLU A 75 10.28 -30.60 0.80
N GLU A 76 11.50 -30.05 0.78
CA GLU A 76 12.28 -29.75 1.98
C GLU A 76 11.71 -28.61 2.84
N LYS A 77 10.77 -27.81 2.30
CA LYS A 77 10.07 -26.73 3.00
C LYS A 77 8.65 -27.09 3.38
N LYS A 78 8.17 -28.27 3.00
CA LYS A 78 6.86 -28.75 3.44
C LYS A 78 6.98 -29.17 4.90
N GLU A 79 6.18 -28.52 5.73
CA GLU A 79 6.04 -28.86 7.15
C GLU A 79 4.73 -29.61 7.33
N ASP A 80 4.73 -30.64 8.18
CA ASP A 80 3.54 -31.44 8.49
C ASP A 80 2.47 -30.64 9.24
N TYR A 81 2.87 -29.51 9.85
CA TYR A 81 2.01 -28.66 10.65
C TYR A 81 2.15 -27.19 10.24
N TYR A 82 1.03 -26.56 9.93
CA TYR A 82 0.93 -25.14 9.62
C TYR A 82 -0.20 -24.54 10.46
N ASP A 83 0.17 -23.89 11.56
CA ASP A 83 -0.78 -23.23 12.46
C ASP A 83 -1.27 -21.93 11.81
N ASN A 84 -2.34 -22.05 11.02
CA ASN A 84 -3.02 -20.90 10.45
C ASN A 84 -4.45 -20.84 11.00
N PRO A 85 -4.80 -19.77 11.74
CA PRO A 85 -6.10 -19.66 12.40
C PRO A 85 -7.28 -19.61 11.41
N CYS A 86 -7.03 -19.38 10.11
CA CYS A 86 -8.07 -19.38 9.08
C CYS A 86 -8.00 -20.58 8.10
N ASN A 87 -7.27 -21.66 8.43
CA ASN A 87 -7.14 -22.85 7.58
C ASN A 87 -6.67 -22.58 6.14
N ARG A 88 -6.00 -21.44 5.93
CA ARG A 88 -5.44 -21.05 4.63
C ARG A 88 -4.27 -21.96 4.28
N GLN A 89 -4.18 -22.38 3.01
CA GLN A 89 -3.05 -23.15 2.51
C GLN A 89 -1.78 -22.29 2.42
N ARG A 90 -0.64 -22.86 2.83
CA ARG A 90 0.66 -22.23 2.70
C ARG A 90 1.07 -22.14 1.22
N SER A 91 1.76 -21.08 0.85
CA SER A 91 2.45 -20.91 -0.44
C SER A 91 3.97 -20.81 -0.26
N ASN A 92 4.73 -20.93 -1.35
CA ASN A 92 6.21 -20.89 -1.31
C ASN A 92 6.78 -19.49 -1.01
N CYS A 93 5.94 -18.46 -1.07
CA CYS A 93 6.20 -17.13 -0.53
C CYS A 93 4.99 -16.66 0.28
N THR A 94 5.21 -16.19 1.52
CA THR A 94 4.17 -15.57 2.35
C THR A 94 4.27 -14.06 2.22
N ILE A 95 3.22 -13.42 1.68
CA ILE A 95 3.20 -11.98 1.40
C ILE A 95 2.43 -11.25 2.50
N PHE A 96 3.15 -10.42 3.26
CA PHE A 96 2.58 -9.51 4.26
C PHE A 96 2.33 -8.14 3.64
N LEU A 97 1.08 -7.69 3.69
CA LEU A 97 0.66 -6.38 3.21
C LEU A 97 0.37 -5.45 4.38
N GLY A 98 1.22 -4.44 4.56
CA GLY A 98 1.06 -3.40 5.56
C GLY A 98 0.56 -2.09 4.95
N PHE A 99 -0.47 -1.48 5.52
CA PHE A 99 -0.93 -0.14 5.12
C PHE A 99 -1.48 0.66 6.30
N THR A 100 -1.36 1.99 6.23
CA THR A 100 -1.90 2.92 7.23
C THR A 100 -3.38 3.22 6.97
N SER A 101 -4.12 3.64 8.00
CA SER A 101 -5.56 3.92 7.91
C SER A 101 -5.95 4.87 6.77
N ASN A 102 -5.16 5.92 6.56
CA ASN A 102 -5.43 6.90 5.51
C ASN A 102 -5.48 6.29 4.09
N MET A 103 -4.83 5.15 3.84
CA MET A 103 -4.92 4.47 2.55
C MET A 103 -6.32 3.90 2.31
N ILE A 104 -6.98 3.42 3.37
CA ILE A 104 -8.38 2.98 3.32
C ILE A 104 -9.34 4.16 3.19
N SER A 105 -9.01 5.34 3.74
CA SER A 105 -9.78 6.57 3.49
C SER A 105 -9.84 6.93 2.00
N THR A 106 -8.75 6.69 1.25
CA THR A 106 -8.64 6.99 -0.19
C THR A 106 -9.27 5.92 -1.09
N GLY A 107 -9.23 6.11 -2.41
CA GLY A 107 -9.60 5.09 -3.39
C GLY A 107 -8.57 3.96 -3.57
N VAL A 108 -7.46 3.98 -2.83
CA VAL A 108 -6.53 2.83 -2.78
C VAL A 108 -7.19 1.63 -2.11
N ARG A 109 -8.22 1.86 -1.28
CA ARG A 109 -9.08 0.83 -0.66
C ARG A 109 -9.54 -0.23 -1.67
N GLU A 110 -10.01 0.17 -2.84
CA GLU A 110 -10.49 -0.76 -3.88
C GLU A 110 -9.35 -1.65 -4.43
N MET A 111 -8.12 -1.13 -4.51
CA MET A 111 -6.94 -1.89 -4.91
C MET A 111 -6.54 -2.89 -3.83
N LEU A 112 -6.55 -2.49 -2.56
CA LEU A 112 -6.27 -3.37 -1.42
C LEU A 112 -7.31 -4.50 -1.32
N ARG A 113 -8.59 -4.17 -1.50
CA ARG A 113 -9.69 -5.15 -1.58
C ARG A 113 -9.48 -6.15 -2.71
N TYR A 114 -8.97 -5.71 -3.87
CA TYR A 114 -8.66 -6.59 -4.99
C TYR A 114 -7.59 -7.61 -4.65
N LEU A 115 -6.51 -7.18 -4.01
CA LEU A 115 -5.45 -8.08 -3.57
C LEU A 115 -5.95 -9.11 -2.54
N ALA A 116 -6.79 -8.68 -1.61
CA ALA A 116 -7.38 -9.56 -0.59
C ALA A 116 -8.38 -10.56 -1.20
N GLU A 117 -9.34 -10.09 -2.01
CA GLU A 117 -10.37 -10.92 -2.62
C GLU A 117 -9.78 -12.01 -3.52
N HIS A 118 -8.74 -11.68 -4.29
CA HIS A 118 -8.10 -12.63 -5.20
C HIS A 118 -6.96 -13.41 -4.57
N ASN A 119 -6.91 -13.46 -3.23
CA ASN A 119 -5.97 -14.30 -2.51
C ASN A 119 -4.48 -14.00 -2.79
N MET A 120 -4.17 -12.77 -3.23
CA MET A 120 -2.83 -12.39 -3.69
C MET A 120 -1.87 -12.12 -2.53
N VAL A 121 -2.40 -11.83 -1.34
CA VAL A 121 -1.64 -11.60 -0.10
C VAL A 121 -2.07 -12.58 0.99
N ASP A 122 -1.21 -12.84 1.96
CA ASP A 122 -1.41 -13.87 2.98
C ASP A 122 -1.70 -13.32 4.37
N CYS A 123 -1.20 -12.12 4.67
CA CYS A 123 -1.40 -11.46 5.95
C CYS A 123 -1.54 -9.97 5.73
N ILE A 124 -2.52 -9.35 6.40
CA ILE A 124 -2.74 -7.91 6.36
C ILE A 124 -2.47 -7.35 7.75
N VAL A 125 -1.71 -6.25 7.81
CA VAL A 125 -1.46 -5.50 9.03
C VAL A 125 -1.86 -4.05 8.80
N THR A 126 -2.80 -3.56 9.60
CA THR A 126 -3.23 -2.15 9.56
C THR A 126 -3.60 -1.65 10.95
N THR A 127 -3.83 -0.35 11.06
CA THR A 127 -4.31 0.33 12.27
C THR A 127 -5.84 0.27 12.36
N ALA A 128 -6.43 0.54 13.53
CA ALA A 128 -7.89 0.54 13.73
C ALA A 128 -8.67 1.32 12.66
N GLY A 129 -8.20 2.52 12.29
CA GLY A 129 -8.79 3.34 11.22
C GLY A 129 -8.88 2.63 9.86
N GLY A 130 -7.94 1.72 9.55
CA GLY A 130 -7.97 0.94 8.31
C GLY A 130 -9.04 -0.15 8.29
N ILE A 131 -9.52 -0.57 9.47
CA ILE A 131 -10.62 -1.54 9.59
C ILE A 131 -11.96 -0.80 9.64
N GLU A 132 -12.12 0.16 10.55
CA GLU A 132 -13.41 0.86 10.74
C GLU A 132 -13.83 1.64 9.49
N GLU A 133 -12.89 2.31 8.79
CA GLU A 133 -13.23 3.07 7.59
C GLU A 133 -13.62 2.19 6.40
N ASP A 134 -13.17 0.93 6.36
CA ASP A 134 -13.60 -0.02 5.33
C ASP A 134 -15.08 -0.38 5.51
N PHE A 135 -15.49 -0.70 6.75
CA PHE A 135 -16.89 -0.95 7.08
C PHE A 135 -17.76 0.31 6.89
N ILE A 136 -17.30 1.47 7.37
CA ILE A 136 -18.01 2.74 7.22
C ILE A 136 -18.32 3.03 5.74
N LYS A 137 -17.38 2.73 4.83
CA LYS A 137 -17.57 2.92 3.38
C LYS A 137 -18.66 2.05 2.77
N CYS A 138 -19.01 0.93 3.40
CA CYS A 138 -20.17 0.12 3.01
C CYS A 138 -21.51 0.75 3.45
N LEU A 139 -21.50 1.65 4.44
CA LEU A 139 -22.69 2.30 5.00
C LEU A 139 -22.93 3.70 4.41
N ALA A 140 -21.85 4.45 4.13
CA ALA A 140 -21.90 5.80 3.60
C ALA A 140 -20.58 6.21 2.92
N PRO A 141 -20.62 7.07 1.90
CA PRO A 141 -19.43 7.46 1.15
C PRO A 141 -18.54 8.47 1.91
N THR A 142 -17.27 8.52 1.49
CA THR A 142 -16.30 9.58 1.78
C THR A 142 -16.18 10.51 0.57
N TYR A 143 -16.02 11.81 0.80
CA TYR A 143 -16.04 12.83 -0.26
C TYR A 143 -14.68 13.49 -0.47
N LEU A 144 -14.42 13.98 -1.69
CA LEU A 144 -13.27 14.85 -1.95
C LEU A 144 -13.48 16.24 -1.31
N GLY A 145 -12.44 16.71 -0.66
CA GLY A 145 -12.30 18.03 -0.08
C GLY A 145 -11.00 18.69 -0.52
N ASP A 146 -10.39 19.44 0.38
CA ASP A 146 -9.18 20.19 0.13
C ASP A 146 -8.43 20.43 1.45
N PHE A 147 -7.10 20.47 1.40
CA PHE A 147 -6.27 20.65 2.59
C PHE A 147 -6.44 22.01 3.27
N ASN A 148 -6.63 23.07 2.49
CA ASN A 148 -6.48 24.46 2.93
C ASN A 148 -7.76 25.28 2.78
N LYS A 149 -8.67 24.88 1.88
CA LYS A 149 -9.92 25.60 1.62
C LYS A 149 -10.87 25.62 2.82
N TYR A 150 -10.88 24.56 3.63
CA TYR A 150 -11.84 24.37 4.70
C TYR A 150 -11.19 24.59 6.07
N LYS A 151 -11.71 25.57 6.84
CA LYS A 151 -11.27 25.81 8.21
C LYS A 151 -11.83 24.75 9.15
N GLY A 152 -11.01 24.30 10.10
CA GLY A 152 -11.41 23.26 11.06
C GLY A 152 -12.62 23.64 11.92
N GLY A 153 -12.74 24.93 12.30
CA GLY A 153 -13.91 25.43 13.04
C GLY A 153 -15.21 25.25 12.25
N ASP A 154 -15.26 25.77 11.04
CA ASP A 154 -16.45 25.66 10.17
C ASP A 154 -16.83 24.20 9.86
N LEU A 155 -15.85 23.31 9.70
CA LEU A 155 -16.10 21.88 9.51
C LEU A 155 -16.68 21.25 10.78
N ARG A 156 -16.14 21.59 11.95
CA ARG A 156 -16.62 21.09 13.24
C ARG A 156 -18.05 21.53 13.52
N ASP A 157 -18.37 22.80 13.28
CA ASP A 157 -19.72 23.36 13.48
C ASP A 157 -20.76 22.67 12.59
N ARG A 158 -20.32 22.07 11.48
CA ARG A 158 -21.16 21.34 10.53
C ARG A 158 -21.11 19.82 10.69
N GLY A 159 -20.39 19.30 11.69
CA GLY A 159 -20.24 17.85 11.88
C GLY A 159 -19.53 17.16 10.71
N ILE A 160 -18.52 17.78 10.12
CA ILE A 160 -17.72 17.20 9.02
C ILE A 160 -16.30 16.94 9.52
N ASN A 161 -15.86 15.70 9.44
CA ASN A 161 -14.50 15.28 9.79
C ASN A 161 -13.59 15.37 8.55
N ARG A 162 -12.33 15.80 8.73
CA ARG A 162 -11.35 15.97 7.63
C ARG A 162 -10.22 14.98 7.74
N ILE A 163 -9.91 14.30 6.64
CA ILE A 163 -8.75 13.41 6.49
C ILE A 163 -7.92 13.92 5.30
N GLY A 164 -6.94 14.78 5.55
CA GLY A 164 -6.17 15.44 4.48
C GLY A 164 -7.06 16.30 3.56
N ASN A 165 -7.21 15.88 2.30
CA ASN A 165 -8.15 16.45 1.32
C ASN A 165 -9.42 15.61 1.16
N LEU A 166 -9.80 14.80 2.14
CA LEU A 166 -11.05 14.04 2.16
C LEU A 166 -11.96 14.54 3.28
N LEU A 167 -13.26 14.36 3.11
CA LEU A 167 -14.31 14.75 4.04
C LEU A 167 -15.22 13.58 4.36
N VAL A 168 -15.46 13.35 5.64
CA VAL A 168 -16.33 12.29 6.17
C VAL A 168 -17.41 12.94 7.04
N PRO A 169 -18.70 12.93 6.64
CA PRO A 169 -19.79 13.40 7.49
C PRO A 169 -19.86 12.62 8.80
N ASN A 170 -20.16 13.28 9.92
CA ASN A 170 -20.27 12.61 11.20
C ASN A 170 -21.38 11.55 11.22
N ASP A 171 -22.44 11.73 10.43
CA ASP A 171 -23.51 10.76 10.23
C ASP A 171 -23.00 9.38 9.79
N ASN A 172 -21.84 9.30 9.14
CA ASN A 172 -21.20 8.03 8.79
C ASN A 172 -20.83 7.22 10.05
N TYR A 173 -20.35 7.90 11.10
CA TYR A 173 -20.01 7.28 12.39
C TYR A 173 -21.27 6.92 13.18
N CYS A 174 -22.33 7.72 13.09
CA CYS A 174 -23.63 7.37 13.70
C CYS A 174 -24.19 6.09 13.08
N LYS A 175 -24.16 5.96 11.74
CA LYS A 175 -24.55 4.71 11.05
C LYS A 175 -23.67 3.52 11.45
N PHE A 176 -22.39 3.76 11.67
CA PHE A 176 -21.45 2.73 12.09
C PHE A 176 -21.73 2.26 13.51
N GLU A 177 -22.05 3.17 14.43
CA GLU A 177 -22.49 2.84 15.79
C GLU A 177 -23.78 2.00 15.74
N ASP A 178 -24.79 2.45 15.00
CA ASP A 178 -26.05 1.71 14.84
C ASP A 178 -25.85 0.28 14.30
N TRP A 179 -24.88 0.10 13.40
CA TRP A 179 -24.51 -1.20 12.84
C TRP A 179 -23.67 -2.06 13.80
N LEU A 180 -22.72 -1.46 14.50
CA LEU A 180 -21.73 -2.16 15.33
C LEU A 180 -22.30 -2.58 16.69
N MET A 181 -23.16 -1.75 17.31
CA MET A 181 -23.66 -2.00 18.66
C MET A 181 -24.36 -3.35 18.83
N PRO A 182 -25.27 -3.79 17.94
CA PRO A 182 -25.87 -5.13 18.02
C PRO A 182 -24.85 -6.27 17.93
N ILE A 183 -23.76 -6.08 17.16
CA ILE A 183 -22.67 -7.07 17.04
C ILE A 183 -21.93 -7.17 18.37
N LEU A 184 -21.61 -6.04 19.00
CA LEU A 184 -20.94 -6.01 20.30
C LEU A 184 -21.79 -6.61 21.43
N ASP A 185 -23.11 -6.39 21.42
CA ASP A 185 -24.02 -7.03 22.37
C ASP A 185 -24.01 -8.55 22.24
N LYS A 186 -24.04 -9.07 21.00
CA LYS A 186 -23.93 -10.51 20.70
C LYS A 186 -22.57 -11.08 21.14
N MET A 187 -21.47 -10.39 20.82
CA MET A 187 -20.12 -10.80 21.26
C MET A 187 -20.01 -10.87 22.80
N LEU A 188 -20.65 -9.94 23.51
CA LEU A 188 -20.68 -9.95 24.97
C LEU A 188 -21.52 -11.11 25.53
N GLU A 189 -22.62 -11.47 24.88
CA GLU A 189 -23.40 -12.65 25.21
C GLU A 189 -22.57 -13.92 25.03
N GLU A 190 -21.97 -14.10 23.85
CA GLU A 190 -21.08 -15.23 23.51
C GLU A 190 -19.94 -15.35 24.54
N GLN A 191 -19.26 -14.26 24.90
CA GLN A 191 -18.21 -14.26 25.91
C GLN A 191 -18.69 -14.73 27.30
N LYS A 192 -19.93 -14.42 27.67
CA LYS A 192 -20.50 -14.83 28.97
C LYS A 192 -20.96 -16.28 28.97
N THR A 193 -21.39 -16.79 27.81
CA THR A 193 -21.95 -18.15 27.67
C THR A 193 -20.91 -19.20 27.30
N GLU A 194 -19.89 -18.83 26.52
CA GLU A 194 -18.82 -19.74 26.09
C GLU A 194 -17.64 -19.69 27.07
N VAL A 195 -17.63 -20.61 28.03
CA VAL A 195 -16.42 -20.95 28.81
C VAL A 195 -15.59 -21.93 27.99
N SER A 196 -14.89 -21.47 26.96
CA SER A 196 -14.00 -22.33 26.17
C SER A 196 -12.80 -21.57 25.63
N SER A 197 -11.63 -22.18 25.80
CA SER A 197 -10.27 -21.65 25.66
C SER A 197 -9.79 -21.41 24.21
N GLU A 198 -10.69 -21.18 23.27
CA GLU A 198 -10.33 -20.77 21.91
C GLU A 198 -10.64 -19.28 21.74
N LYS A 199 -9.62 -18.52 21.33
CA LYS A 199 -9.70 -17.06 21.19
C LYS A 199 -10.96 -16.68 20.40
N ILE A 200 -11.72 -15.72 20.90
CA ILE A 200 -12.76 -15.03 20.13
C ILE A 200 -12.11 -14.51 18.84
N LEU A 201 -12.32 -15.24 17.74
CA LEU A 201 -12.00 -14.78 16.40
C LEU A 201 -13.23 -14.00 15.93
N TRP A 202 -13.00 -12.76 15.45
CA TRP A 202 -14.06 -11.94 14.86
C TRP A 202 -14.76 -12.75 13.76
N ASN A 203 -16.08 -12.89 13.84
CA ASN A 203 -16.87 -13.72 12.93
C ASN A 203 -17.97 -12.86 12.29
N GLU A 204 -17.89 -12.62 10.98
CA GLU A 204 -18.78 -11.69 10.24
C GLU A 204 -20.07 -12.36 9.71
N ASN A 205 -20.44 -13.53 10.24
CA ASN A 205 -21.62 -14.27 9.78
C ASN A 205 -22.95 -13.74 10.33
#